data_AF-A0A7X0H3V9-F1
#
_entry.id   AF-A0A7X0H3V9-F1
#
_cell.length_a   1.000
_cell.length_b   1.000
_cell.length_c   1.000
_cell.angle_alpha   90.00
_cell.angle_beta   90.00
_cell.angle_gamma   90.00
#
_symmetry.space_group_name_H-M   'P 1'
#
loop_
_entity.id
_entity.type
_entity.pdbx_description
1 polymer ?
#
loop_
_entity_poly.entity_id
_entity_poly.type
_entity_poly.pdbx_seq_one_letter_code
_entity_poly.pdbx_strand_id
1 'polypeptide(L)'
;MWIAKQRVWVQAVVVLSAMLVAGPALADVNKKRQTLRIHEAKAKAALAEGDWQLAGKFYRKFWRERYVNKELGMNIHSDDKIQEMIDLVALHVKPRQYFASQRDQLAGNQPYPFQDDALVDWMVLNRVVGEQERSLLWFDQAVLDETKSDQVKLTRRFLETDLMEAGRWSDLQHYYPDPLGSITQCADSYLRGGILALYAKSREHHGGTMSAEDRERVTKNLARSYDRKVAIIYAVLVASGQDELSVQAWDLIMEHQDRPETRVAVLGSVMKSGSLSESDKAKLEGVPVGTPGLMPIQDELDRLFPESTETAEPVQQGEDASEDEAAASSEGEASAPSEAESR
;
A
#
# COMPACT_ATOMS: atom_id res chain seq x y z
N MET A 1 22.65 -52.57 -7.22
CA MET A 1 23.61 -51.84 -6.35
C MET A 1 24.57 -50.92 -7.13
N TRP A 2 25.02 -51.28 -8.34
CA TRP A 2 25.97 -50.48 -9.14
C TRP A 2 25.40 -49.15 -9.69
N ILE A 3 24.15 -49.15 -10.17
CA ILE A 3 23.46 -47.96 -10.70
C ILE A 3 23.27 -46.86 -9.64
N ALA A 4 23.06 -47.24 -8.37
CA ALA A 4 22.91 -46.30 -7.27
C ALA A 4 24.23 -45.55 -6.96
N LYS A 5 25.39 -46.23 -7.05
CA LYS A 5 26.70 -45.59 -6.87
C LYS A 5 27.05 -44.62 -8.00
N GLN A 6 26.67 -44.93 -9.24
CA GLN A 6 26.87 -44.01 -10.36
C GLN A 6 26.04 -42.72 -10.23
N ARG A 7 24.78 -42.79 -9.77
CA ARG A 7 23.96 -41.58 -9.54
C ARG A 7 24.56 -40.65 -8.49
N VAL A 8 25.04 -41.20 -7.38
CA VAL A 8 25.67 -40.40 -6.31
C VAL A 8 26.95 -39.72 -6.81
N TRP A 9 27.78 -40.42 -7.60
CA TRP A 9 29.01 -39.86 -8.14
C TRP A 9 28.76 -38.75 -9.16
N VAL A 10 27.78 -38.93 -10.06
CA VAL A 10 27.38 -37.88 -11.02
C VAL A 10 26.83 -36.65 -10.30
N GLN A 11 26.00 -36.81 -9.27
CA GLN A 11 25.52 -35.69 -8.46
C GLN A 11 26.66 -34.95 -7.75
N ALA A 12 27.64 -35.67 -7.19
CA ALA A 12 28.79 -35.06 -6.55
C ALA A 12 29.64 -34.25 -7.54
N VAL A 13 29.87 -34.77 -8.75
CA VAL A 13 30.62 -34.07 -9.81
C VAL A 13 29.87 -32.82 -10.30
N VAL A 14 28.55 -32.88 -10.44
CA VAL A 14 27.73 -31.72 -10.83
C VAL A 14 27.76 -30.63 -9.75
N VAL A 15 27.65 -30.99 -8.47
CA VAL A 15 27.72 -30.02 -7.36
C VAL A 15 29.11 -29.40 -7.25
N LEU A 16 30.19 -30.19 -7.34
CA LEU A 16 31.56 -29.68 -7.33
C LEU A 16 31.84 -28.76 -8.52
N SER A 17 31.37 -29.12 -9.71
CA SER A 17 31.53 -28.29 -10.91
C SER A 17 30.73 -26.99 -10.79
N ALA A 18 29.50 -27.04 -10.26
CA ALA A 18 28.71 -25.84 -9.99
C ALA A 18 29.37 -24.93 -8.94
N MET A 19 29.99 -25.48 -7.89
CA MET A 19 30.72 -24.71 -6.88
C MET A 19 32.01 -24.07 -7.44
N LEU A 20 32.75 -24.79 -8.29
CA LEU A 20 33.95 -24.28 -8.96
C LEU A 20 33.64 -23.13 -9.91
N VAL A 21 32.51 -23.20 -10.62
CA VAL A 21 32.05 -22.15 -11.53
C VAL A 21 31.40 -20.97 -10.78
N ALA A 22 30.63 -21.24 -9.71
CA ALA A 22 29.93 -20.19 -8.96
C ALA A 22 30.83 -19.41 -7.98
N GLY A 23 31.93 -19.99 -7.51
CA GLY A 23 32.84 -19.37 -6.53
C GLY A 23 33.32 -17.96 -6.93
N PRO A 24 33.89 -17.77 -8.13
CA PRO A 24 34.32 -16.45 -8.60
C PRO A 24 33.17 -15.45 -8.76
N ALA A 25 32.01 -15.88 -9.28
CA ALA A 25 30.85 -15.02 -9.45
C ALA A 25 30.27 -14.57 -8.10
N LEU A 26 30.21 -15.47 -7.11
CA LEU A 26 29.78 -15.15 -5.75
C LEU A 26 30.76 -14.19 -5.05
N ALA A 27 32.07 -14.35 -5.28
CA ALA A 27 33.08 -13.44 -4.75
C ALA A 27 32.92 -12.01 -5.32
N ASP A 28 32.64 -11.89 -6.62
CA ASP A 28 32.40 -10.59 -7.26
C ASP A 28 31.10 -9.92 -6.76
N VAL A 29 30.00 -10.68 -6.65
CA VAL A 29 28.73 -10.20 -6.06
C VAL A 29 28.94 -9.73 -4.62
N ASN A 30 29.69 -10.49 -3.81
CA ASN A 30 29.98 -10.10 -2.42
C ASN A 30 30.83 -8.83 -2.36
N LYS A 31 31.84 -8.70 -3.22
CA LYS A 31 32.66 -7.48 -3.31
C LYS A 31 31.83 -6.26 -3.68
N LYS A 32 30.96 -6.38 -4.68
CA LYS A 32 30.04 -5.31 -5.11
C LYS A 32 29.05 -4.93 -4.00
N ARG A 33 28.47 -5.91 -3.29
CA ARG A 33 27.64 -5.66 -2.09
C ARG A 33 28.40 -4.93 -1.00
N GLN A 34 29.66 -5.29 -0.76
CA GLN A 34 30.52 -4.61 0.19
C GLN A 34 30.77 -3.15 -0.22
N THR A 35 31.03 -2.88 -1.50
CA THR A 35 31.20 -1.51 -2.00
C THR A 35 29.95 -0.67 -1.77
N LEU A 36 28.76 -1.22 -2.06
CA LEU A 36 27.50 -0.52 -1.79
C LEU A 36 27.30 -0.24 -0.30
N ARG A 37 27.59 -1.21 0.59
CA ARG A 37 27.57 -0.99 2.05
C ARG A 37 28.55 0.09 2.49
N ILE A 38 29.72 0.17 1.86
CA ILE A 38 30.72 1.22 2.16
C ILE A 38 30.18 2.59 1.74
N HIS A 39 29.60 2.74 0.56
CA HIS A 39 29.01 4.02 0.16
C HIS A 39 27.85 4.42 1.06
N GLU A 40 26.98 3.47 1.41
CA GLU A 40 25.91 3.70 2.37
C GLU A 40 26.45 4.16 3.73
N ALA A 41 27.40 3.43 4.31
CA ALA A 41 28.00 3.78 5.60
C ALA A 41 28.66 5.17 5.56
N LYS A 42 29.34 5.51 4.46
CA LYS A 42 29.93 6.83 4.27
C LYS A 42 28.89 7.93 4.09
N ALA A 43 27.77 7.63 3.43
CA ALA A 43 26.65 8.57 3.32
C ALA A 43 26.07 8.86 4.71
N LYS A 44 25.79 7.82 5.51
CA LYS A 44 25.27 7.96 6.87
C LYS A 44 26.25 8.66 7.82
N ALA A 45 27.54 8.36 7.73
CA ALA A 45 28.57 9.07 8.50
C ALA A 45 28.59 10.57 8.18
N ALA A 46 28.56 10.90 6.88
CA ALA A 46 28.49 12.30 6.45
C ALA A 46 27.18 13.00 6.90
N LEU A 47 26.04 12.30 6.89
CA LEU A 47 24.78 12.82 7.47
C LEU A 47 24.92 13.11 8.97
N ALA A 48 25.52 12.18 9.73
CA ALA A 48 25.72 12.34 11.17
C ALA A 48 26.65 13.51 11.52
N GLU A 49 27.61 13.81 10.65
CA GLU A 49 28.52 14.96 10.76
C GLU A 49 27.90 16.28 10.24
N GLY A 50 26.70 16.23 9.65
CA GLY A 50 26.08 17.37 8.99
C GLY A 50 26.76 17.79 7.67
N ASP A 51 27.60 16.95 7.08
CA ASP A 51 28.17 17.15 5.74
C ASP A 51 27.24 16.57 4.66
N TRP A 52 26.16 17.30 4.41
CA TRP A 52 25.11 16.90 3.47
C TRP A 52 25.57 16.84 2.01
N GLN A 53 26.61 17.61 1.64
CA GLN A 53 27.18 17.55 0.29
C GLN A 53 27.93 16.23 0.09
N LEU A 54 28.72 15.83 1.08
CA LEU A 54 29.42 14.56 1.06
C LEU A 54 28.45 13.38 1.15
N ALA A 55 27.40 13.48 1.96
CA ALA A 55 26.33 12.49 2.02
C ALA A 55 25.65 12.31 0.65
N GLY A 56 25.24 13.40 0.00
CA GLY A 56 24.66 13.37 -1.35
C GLY A 56 25.61 12.79 -2.40
N LYS A 57 26.92 13.00 -2.27
CA LYS A 57 27.93 12.37 -3.13
C LYS A 57 27.99 10.86 -2.94
N PHE A 58 27.89 10.36 -1.70
CA PHE A 58 27.90 8.93 -1.43
C PHE A 58 26.59 8.22 -1.78
N TYR A 59 25.42 8.82 -1.50
CA TYR A 59 24.15 8.29 -2.02
C TYR A 59 24.12 8.26 -3.55
N ARG A 60 24.69 9.27 -4.21
CA ARG A 60 24.91 9.27 -5.66
C ARG A 60 25.73 8.07 -6.14
N LYS A 61 26.86 7.78 -5.47
CA LYS A 61 27.70 6.62 -5.82
C LYS A 61 26.97 5.31 -5.56
N PHE A 62 26.31 5.20 -4.42
CA PHE A 62 25.47 4.07 -4.06
C PHE A 62 24.40 3.80 -5.13
N TRP A 63 23.66 4.83 -5.54
CA TRP A 63 22.62 4.70 -6.56
C TRP A 63 23.19 4.31 -7.93
N ARG A 64 24.31 4.93 -8.35
CA ARG A 64 24.98 4.59 -9.61
C ARG A 64 25.49 3.16 -9.63
N GLU A 65 26.19 2.72 -8.58
CA GLU A 65 26.75 1.38 -8.51
C GLU A 65 25.69 0.30 -8.41
N ARG A 66 24.52 0.60 -7.83
CA ARG A 66 23.34 -0.27 -7.94
C ARG A 66 22.94 -0.42 -9.39
N TYR A 67 22.73 0.68 -10.11
CA TYR A 67 22.23 0.65 -11.48
C TYR A 67 23.15 -0.16 -12.42
N VAL A 68 24.47 -0.05 -12.20
CA VAL A 68 25.47 -0.85 -12.93
C VAL A 68 25.44 -2.33 -12.55
N ASN A 69 24.99 -2.68 -11.34
CA ASN A 69 25.05 -4.03 -10.78
C ASN A 69 23.67 -4.54 -10.35
N LYS A 70 22.75 -4.70 -11.31
CA LYS A 70 21.38 -5.19 -11.07
C LYS A 70 21.33 -6.56 -10.37
N GLU A 71 22.33 -7.42 -10.59
CA GLU A 71 22.43 -8.76 -10.02
C GLU A 71 22.60 -8.81 -8.49
N LEU A 72 22.86 -7.69 -7.81
CA LEU A 72 23.17 -7.70 -6.39
C LEU A 72 21.96 -8.00 -5.50
N GLY A 73 20.74 -7.97 -6.04
CA GLY A 73 19.50 -8.32 -5.34
C GLY A 73 19.28 -7.49 -4.07
N MET A 74 19.86 -6.29 -4.00
CA MET A 74 19.71 -5.43 -2.84
C MET A 74 18.40 -4.63 -2.94
N ASN A 75 17.52 -4.82 -1.97
CA ASN A 75 16.29 -4.03 -1.82
C ASN A 75 16.63 -2.61 -1.34
N ILE A 76 17.01 -1.72 -2.27
CA ILE A 76 17.15 -0.28 -1.99
C ILE A 76 15.79 0.39 -1.87
N HIS A 77 14.74 -0.28 -2.36
CA HIS A 77 13.36 0.09 -2.11
C HIS A 77 12.93 -0.09 -0.65
N SER A 78 13.85 -0.32 0.30
CA SER A 78 13.51 -0.20 1.72
C SER A 78 13.10 1.24 1.99
N ASP A 79 11.89 1.41 2.50
CA ASP A 79 11.26 2.70 2.76
C ASP A 79 12.19 3.63 3.58
N ASP A 80 12.97 3.08 4.52
CA ASP A 80 13.95 3.81 5.33
C ASP A 80 15.01 4.57 4.50
N LYS A 81 15.53 3.96 3.43
CA LYS A 81 16.56 4.58 2.57
C LYS A 81 15.96 5.67 1.70
N ILE A 82 14.74 5.45 1.22
CA ILE A 82 14.00 6.45 0.47
C ILE A 82 13.74 7.65 1.37
N GLN A 83 13.37 7.41 2.65
CA GLN A 83 13.16 8.48 3.62
C GLN A 83 14.44 9.27 3.91
N GLU A 84 15.58 8.61 4.15
CA GLU A 84 16.87 9.30 4.32
C GLU A 84 17.21 10.22 3.13
N MET A 85 16.88 9.79 1.91
CA MET A 85 17.08 10.59 0.69
C MET A 85 16.08 11.76 0.58
N ILE A 86 14.81 11.56 0.95
CA ILE A 86 13.79 12.62 1.04
C ILE A 86 14.25 13.70 2.02
N ASP A 87 14.66 13.31 3.22
CA ASP A 87 15.12 14.23 4.27
C ASP A 87 16.34 15.04 3.80
N LEU A 88 17.28 14.37 3.12
CA LEU A 88 18.46 15.01 2.54
C LEU A 88 18.11 16.08 1.49
N VAL A 89 17.15 15.81 0.59
CA VAL A 89 16.80 16.80 -0.45
C VAL A 89 15.88 17.90 0.05
N ALA A 90 15.10 17.65 1.12
CA ALA A 90 14.29 18.66 1.78
C ALA A 90 15.18 19.74 2.40
N LEU A 91 16.35 19.34 2.92
CA LEU A 91 17.31 20.25 3.56
C LEU A 91 18.28 20.93 2.56
N HIS A 92 18.50 20.37 1.36
CA HIS A 92 19.59 20.82 0.47
C HIS A 92 19.25 20.84 -1.03
N VAL A 93 19.53 21.99 -1.66
CA VAL A 93 19.29 22.23 -3.10
C VAL A 93 20.17 21.37 -4.02
N LYS A 94 21.47 21.19 -3.71
CA LYS A 94 22.41 20.46 -4.60
C LYS A 94 22.08 18.96 -4.74
N PRO A 95 21.81 18.20 -3.66
CA PRO A 95 21.31 16.84 -3.76
C PRO A 95 19.99 16.74 -4.55
N ARG A 96 19.04 17.67 -4.32
CA ARG A 96 17.77 17.72 -5.07
C ARG A 96 18.01 17.84 -6.57
N GLN A 97 18.82 18.82 -6.99
CA GLN A 97 19.18 19.01 -8.41
C GLN A 97 19.84 17.77 -9.02
N TYR A 98 20.69 17.06 -8.27
CA TYR A 98 21.31 15.84 -8.75
C TYR A 98 20.29 14.71 -8.96
N PHE A 99 19.44 14.42 -7.97
CA PHE A 99 18.45 13.36 -8.10
C PHE A 99 17.42 13.68 -9.19
N ALA A 100 17.03 14.94 -9.33
CA ALA A 100 16.19 15.40 -10.44
C ALA A 100 16.88 15.16 -11.79
N SER A 101 18.17 15.48 -11.92
CA SER A 101 18.91 15.22 -13.16
C SER A 101 19.04 13.72 -13.48
N GLN A 102 19.16 12.85 -12.45
CA GLN A 102 19.17 11.40 -12.65
C GLN A 102 17.81 10.88 -13.12
N ARG A 103 16.72 11.36 -12.50
CA ARG A 103 15.36 11.06 -12.94
C ARG A 103 15.15 11.46 -14.40
N ASP A 104 15.52 12.68 -14.75
CA ASP A 104 15.32 13.21 -16.11
C ASP A 104 16.17 12.45 -17.14
N GLN A 105 17.37 11.99 -16.76
CA GLN A 105 18.18 11.09 -17.58
C GLN A 105 17.50 9.72 -17.79
N LEU A 106 16.85 9.15 -16.78
CA LEU A 106 16.08 7.91 -16.93
C LEU A 106 14.89 8.10 -17.88
N ALA A 107 14.20 9.23 -17.78
CA ALA A 107 13.08 9.57 -18.66
C ALA A 107 13.51 9.82 -20.12
N GLY A 108 14.62 10.54 -20.34
CA GLY A 108 15.08 10.91 -21.68
C GLY A 108 15.81 9.81 -22.46
N ASN A 109 16.39 8.82 -21.77
CA ASN A 109 17.19 7.76 -22.39
C ASN A 109 16.39 6.51 -22.78
N GLN A 110 15.08 6.46 -22.54
CA GLN A 110 14.26 5.30 -22.88
C GLN A 110 13.12 5.69 -23.81
N PRO A 111 13.10 5.21 -25.07
CA PRO A 111 11.84 5.17 -25.80
C PRO A 111 10.91 4.27 -25.00
N TYR A 112 9.72 4.78 -24.74
CA TYR A 112 8.62 4.02 -24.15
C TYR A 112 8.48 2.66 -24.88
N PRO A 113 8.36 1.53 -24.16
CA PRO A 113 8.20 1.37 -22.72
C PRO A 113 9.53 1.34 -21.93
N PHE A 114 9.48 1.76 -20.66
CA PHE A 114 10.61 1.63 -19.74
C PHE A 114 11.00 0.16 -19.53
N GLN A 115 12.28 -0.14 -19.29
CA GLN A 115 12.64 -1.38 -18.60
C GLN A 115 12.11 -1.33 -17.17
N ASP A 116 11.57 -2.43 -16.67
CA ASP A 116 10.95 -2.57 -15.34
C ASP A 116 11.75 -1.92 -14.20
N ASP A 117 13.06 -2.17 -14.12
CA ASP A 117 13.91 -1.56 -13.09
C ASP A 117 14.06 -0.04 -13.25
N ALA A 118 14.13 0.44 -14.49
CA ALA A 118 14.30 1.87 -14.78
C ALA A 118 13.04 2.66 -14.43
N LEU A 119 11.86 2.08 -14.64
CA LEU A 119 10.58 2.64 -14.23
C LEU A 119 10.52 2.78 -12.70
N VAL A 120 10.86 1.72 -11.97
CA VAL A 120 10.87 1.73 -10.51
C VAL A 120 11.86 2.76 -9.98
N ASP A 121 13.08 2.79 -10.49
CA ASP A 121 14.08 3.78 -10.07
C ASP A 121 13.62 5.21 -10.39
N TRP A 122 12.96 5.44 -11.53
CA TRP A 122 12.38 6.73 -11.89
C TRP A 122 11.28 7.17 -10.90
N MET A 123 10.37 6.26 -10.50
CA MET A 123 9.34 6.55 -9.51
C MET A 123 9.92 6.84 -8.12
N VAL A 124 10.92 6.07 -7.69
CA VAL A 124 11.61 6.36 -6.42
C VAL A 124 12.24 7.74 -6.47
N LEU A 125 12.87 8.12 -7.57
CA LEU A 125 13.46 9.45 -7.71
C LEU A 125 12.41 10.56 -7.76
N ASN A 126 11.24 10.35 -8.38
CA ASN A 126 10.10 11.27 -8.28
C ASN A 126 9.71 11.51 -6.82
N ARG A 127 9.55 10.43 -6.04
CA ARG A 127 9.23 10.54 -4.61
C ARG A 127 10.33 11.25 -3.82
N VAL A 128 11.59 10.91 -4.07
CA VAL A 128 12.73 11.57 -3.41
C VAL A 128 12.69 13.07 -3.66
N VAL A 129 12.52 13.53 -4.90
CA VAL A 129 12.55 14.97 -5.22
C VAL A 129 11.23 15.72 -4.97
N GLY A 130 10.20 15.03 -4.47
CA GLY A 130 8.88 15.62 -4.22
C GLY A 130 8.10 15.95 -5.49
N GLU A 131 8.20 15.12 -6.52
CA GLU A 131 7.47 15.24 -7.79
C GLU A 131 6.66 13.96 -8.09
N GLN A 132 5.96 13.44 -7.09
CA GLN A 132 5.11 12.23 -7.16
C GLN A 132 4.02 12.35 -8.22
N GLU A 133 3.51 13.56 -8.48
CA GLU A 133 2.51 13.83 -9.52
C GLU A 133 2.94 13.31 -10.89
N ARG A 134 4.25 13.33 -11.20
CA ARG A 134 4.75 12.74 -12.46
C ARG A 134 4.51 11.24 -12.52
N SER A 135 4.71 10.54 -11.40
CA SER A 135 4.44 9.10 -11.34
C SER A 135 2.95 8.79 -11.49
N LEU A 136 2.08 9.64 -10.93
CA LEU A 136 0.63 9.53 -11.10
C LEU A 136 0.21 9.78 -12.55
N LEU A 137 0.74 10.82 -13.20
CA LEU A 137 0.49 11.07 -14.63
C LEU A 137 0.94 9.91 -15.52
N TRP A 138 2.09 9.29 -15.22
CA TRP A 138 2.52 8.08 -15.90
C TRP A 138 1.53 6.93 -15.69
N PHE A 139 1.03 6.76 -14.46
CA PHE A 139 0.08 5.70 -14.11
C PHE A 139 -1.22 5.88 -14.90
N ASP A 140 -1.75 7.10 -14.99
CA ASP A 140 -2.95 7.44 -15.75
C ASP A 140 -2.84 7.03 -17.22
N GLN A 141 -1.68 7.25 -17.83
CA GLN A 141 -1.42 6.81 -19.20
C GLN A 141 -1.22 5.30 -19.30
N ALA A 142 -0.60 4.68 -18.29
CA ALA A 142 -0.29 3.25 -18.29
C ALA A 142 -1.54 2.37 -18.11
N VAL A 143 -2.52 2.78 -17.30
CA VAL A 143 -3.75 2.00 -17.10
C VAL A 143 -4.66 1.97 -18.33
N LEU A 144 -4.53 2.95 -19.22
CA LEU A 144 -5.26 3.01 -20.50
C LEU A 144 -4.64 2.10 -21.58
N ASP A 145 -3.43 1.61 -21.35
CA ASP A 145 -2.66 0.79 -22.30
C ASP A 145 -2.50 -0.63 -21.75
N GLU A 146 -3.31 -1.56 -22.27
CA GLU A 146 -3.32 -2.96 -21.83
C GLU A 146 -1.94 -3.64 -21.90
N THR A 147 -1.07 -3.18 -22.80
CA THR A 147 0.30 -3.73 -22.94
C THR A 147 1.19 -3.45 -21.72
N LYS A 148 0.75 -2.55 -20.83
CA LYS A 148 1.49 -2.11 -19.64
C LYS A 148 0.92 -2.64 -18.34
N SER A 149 -0.03 -3.58 -18.38
CA SER A 149 -0.63 -4.20 -17.20
C SER A 149 0.43 -4.73 -16.21
N ASP A 150 1.49 -5.37 -16.71
CA ASP A 150 2.54 -5.90 -15.84
C ASP A 150 3.42 -4.81 -15.22
N GLN A 151 3.67 -3.72 -15.96
CA GLN A 151 4.35 -2.54 -15.42
C GLN A 151 3.49 -1.86 -14.35
N VAL A 152 2.18 -1.74 -14.57
CA VAL A 152 1.25 -1.24 -13.57
C VAL A 152 1.39 -2.10 -12.30
N LYS A 153 1.24 -3.43 -12.39
CA LYS A 153 1.39 -4.33 -11.22
C LYS A 153 2.72 -4.17 -10.49
N LEU A 154 3.83 -4.03 -11.23
CA LEU A 154 5.18 -3.83 -10.66
C LEU A 154 5.27 -2.55 -9.81
N THR A 155 4.56 -1.51 -10.22
CA THR A 155 4.62 -0.18 -9.58
C THR A 155 3.76 -0.04 -8.34
N ARG A 156 2.89 -1.03 -8.04
CA ARG A 156 1.98 -1.01 -6.90
C ARG A 156 2.64 -0.57 -5.61
N ARG A 157 3.80 -1.15 -5.26
CA ARG A 157 4.49 -0.82 -4.00
C ARG A 157 4.82 0.67 -3.87
N PHE A 158 5.08 1.35 -4.98
CA PHE A 158 5.51 2.74 -4.99
C PHE A 158 4.33 3.71 -5.07
N LEU A 159 3.29 3.35 -5.82
CA LEU A 159 2.14 4.23 -6.07
C LEU A 159 0.95 3.99 -5.15
N GLU A 160 0.86 2.85 -4.46
CA GLU A 160 -0.29 2.55 -3.60
C GLU A 160 -0.48 3.66 -2.54
N THR A 161 0.60 4.11 -1.90
CA THR A 161 0.54 5.22 -0.93
C THR A 161 0.24 6.55 -1.60
N ASP A 162 0.91 6.85 -2.72
CA ASP A 162 0.73 8.12 -3.43
C ASP A 162 -0.72 8.28 -3.95
N LEU A 163 -1.35 7.20 -4.42
CA LEU A 163 -2.76 7.17 -4.83
C LEU A 163 -3.71 7.37 -3.64
N MET A 164 -3.46 6.70 -2.51
CA MET A 164 -4.27 6.89 -1.29
C MET A 164 -4.19 8.34 -0.77
N GLU A 165 -2.98 8.92 -0.72
CA GLU A 165 -2.77 10.30 -0.27
C GLU A 165 -3.39 11.33 -1.23
N ALA A 166 -3.45 11.03 -2.52
CA ALA A 166 -4.15 11.84 -3.52
C ALA A 166 -5.68 11.67 -3.51
N GLY A 167 -6.24 10.83 -2.62
CA GLY A 167 -7.68 10.53 -2.57
C GLY A 167 -8.17 9.65 -3.72
N ARG A 168 -7.26 9.04 -4.50
CA ARG A 168 -7.54 8.25 -5.70
C ARG A 168 -7.70 6.75 -5.37
N TRP A 169 -8.56 6.45 -4.40
CA TRP A 169 -8.73 5.08 -3.89
C TRP A 169 -9.30 4.11 -4.92
N SER A 170 -10.22 4.57 -5.77
CA SER A 170 -10.81 3.74 -6.84
C SER A 170 -9.77 3.24 -7.84
N ASP A 171 -8.73 4.02 -8.10
CA ASP A 171 -7.71 3.71 -9.10
C ASP A 171 -6.80 2.54 -8.67
N LEU A 172 -6.76 2.25 -7.37
CA LEU A 172 -6.07 1.07 -6.86
C LEU A 172 -6.72 -0.24 -7.33
N GLN A 173 -7.94 -0.24 -7.87
CA GLN A 173 -8.59 -1.44 -8.42
C GLN A 173 -7.74 -2.10 -9.52
N HIS A 174 -6.94 -1.32 -10.26
CA HIS A 174 -6.01 -1.83 -11.27
C HIS A 174 -4.93 -2.76 -10.67
N TYR A 175 -4.69 -2.69 -9.36
CA TYR A 175 -3.80 -3.59 -8.64
C TYR A 175 -4.46 -4.86 -8.10
N TYR A 176 -5.78 -4.94 -8.15
CA TYR A 176 -6.57 -6.05 -7.61
C TYR A 176 -7.60 -6.54 -8.63
N PRO A 177 -7.17 -7.06 -9.80
CA PRO A 177 -8.09 -7.59 -10.81
C PRO A 177 -8.93 -8.78 -10.30
N ASP A 178 -8.44 -9.48 -9.27
CA ASP A 178 -9.18 -10.49 -8.51
C ASP A 178 -9.07 -10.15 -7.00
N PRO A 179 -9.99 -9.32 -6.47
CA PRO A 179 -9.91 -8.82 -5.10
C PRO A 179 -10.20 -9.93 -4.07
N LEU A 180 -11.15 -10.82 -4.36
CA LEU A 180 -11.49 -11.95 -3.47
C LEU A 180 -10.35 -12.97 -3.42
N GLY A 181 -9.76 -13.32 -4.57
CA GLY A 181 -8.57 -14.16 -4.62
C GLY A 181 -7.38 -13.54 -3.89
N SER A 182 -7.23 -12.21 -3.95
CA SER A 182 -6.20 -11.48 -3.19
C SER A 182 -6.42 -11.56 -1.67
N ILE A 183 -7.68 -11.49 -1.20
CA ILE A 183 -8.03 -11.67 0.22
C ILE A 183 -7.71 -13.10 0.67
N THR A 184 -8.12 -14.10 -0.10
CA THR A 184 -7.81 -15.52 0.17
C THR A 184 -6.30 -15.75 0.22
N GLN A 185 -5.53 -15.18 -0.71
CA GLN A 185 -4.07 -15.26 -0.69
C GLN A 185 -3.47 -14.59 0.55
N CYS A 186 -4.04 -13.48 1.03
CA CYS A 186 -3.63 -12.84 2.27
C CYS A 186 -3.90 -13.74 3.49
N ALA A 187 -5.07 -14.40 3.54
CA ALA A 187 -5.43 -15.33 4.60
C ALA A 187 -4.51 -16.56 4.60
N ASP A 188 -4.27 -17.15 3.42
CA ASP A 188 -3.31 -18.25 3.24
C ASP A 188 -1.90 -17.86 3.67
N SER A 189 -1.45 -16.66 3.30
CA SER A 189 -0.14 -16.14 3.68
C SER A 189 -0.03 -15.88 5.18
N TYR A 190 -1.12 -15.46 5.83
CA TYR A 190 -1.18 -15.29 7.27
C TYR A 190 -1.08 -16.65 7.99
N LEU A 191 -1.88 -17.63 7.56
CA LEU A 191 -1.92 -18.98 8.15
C LEU A 191 -0.62 -19.75 7.91
N ARG A 192 -0.14 -19.81 6.66
CA ARG A 192 1.08 -20.55 6.28
C ARG A 192 2.36 -19.77 6.59
N GLY A 193 2.36 -18.46 6.35
CA GLY A 193 3.50 -17.59 6.64
C GLY A 193 3.75 -17.44 8.13
N GLY A 194 2.71 -17.50 8.97
CA GLY A 194 2.83 -17.70 10.41
C GLY A 194 3.68 -18.92 10.74
N ILE A 195 3.31 -20.06 10.20
CA ILE A 195 4.04 -21.31 10.45
C ILE A 195 5.50 -21.18 9.98
N LEU A 196 5.76 -20.71 8.76
CA LEU A 196 7.12 -20.61 8.22
C LEU A 196 7.99 -19.56 8.93
N ALA A 197 7.44 -18.40 9.29
CA ALA A 197 8.18 -17.36 10.03
C ALA A 197 8.57 -17.85 11.42
N LEU A 198 7.67 -18.58 12.09
CA LEU A 198 7.94 -19.24 13.37
C LEU A 198 9.05 -20.30 13.23
N TYR A 199 9.02 -21.10 12.16
CA TYR A 199 10.07 -22.09 11.86
C TYR A 199 11.43 -21.46 11.54
N ALA A 200 11.45 -20.40 10.73
CA ALA A 200 12.68 -19.71 10.33
C ALA A 200 13.37 -19.08 11.55
N LYS A 201 12.62 -18.38 12.39
CA LYS A 201 13.15 -17.72 13.58
C LYS A 201 13.61 -18.72 14.65
N SER A 202 12.92 -19.86 14.78
CA SER A 202 13.37 -20.99 15.61
C SER A 202 14.75 -21.53 15.17
N ARG A 203 15.03 -21.56 13.85
CA ARG A 203 16.35 -21.97 13.33
C ARG A 203 17.47 -20.97 13.62
N GLU A 204 17.18 -19.66 13.59
CA GLU A 204 18.17 -18.62 13.92
C GLU A 204 18.69 -18.76 15.35
N HIS A 205 17.86 -19.27 16.27
CA HIS A 205 18.24 -19.57 17.65
C HIS A 205 19.07 -20.88 17.84
N HIS A 206 19.74 -21.39 16.80
CA HIS A 206 20.72 -22.50 16.88
C HIS A 206 20.16 -23.77 17.55
N GLY A 207 18.91 -24.13 17.25
CA GLY A 207 18.24 -25.30 17.82
C GLY A 207 17.46 -25.02 19.12
N GLY A 208 17.42 -23.77 19.58
CA GLY A 208 16.54 -23.33 20.67
C GLY A 208 15.09 -23.21 20.24
N THR A 209 14.16 -23.52 21.15
CA THR A 209 12.75 -23.19 20.97
C THR A 209 12.58 -21.67 20.98
N MET A 210 11.81 -21.13 20.04
CA MET A 210 11.55 -19.69 19.97
C MET A 210 10.79 -19.23 21.23
N SER A 211 11.24 -18.10 21.83
CA SER A 211 10.63 -17.55 23.04
C SER A 211 9.14 -17.24 22.84
N ALA A 212 8.37 -17.24 23.93
CA ALA A 212 6.94 -16.88 23.88
C ALA A 212 6.74 -15.44 23.38
N GLU A 213 7.60 -14.52 23.81
CA GLU A 213 7.58 -13.11 23.40
C GLU A 213 7.86 -12.94 21.88
N ASP A 214 8.86 -13.67 21.36
CA ASP A 214 9.15 -13.66 19.92
C ASP A 214 8.00 -14.22 19.09
N ARG A 215 7.31 -15.24 19.61
CA ARG A 215 6.11 -15.81 18.99
C ARG A 215 4.99 -14.81 18.92
N GLU A 216 4.68 -14.18 20.04
CA GLU A 216 3.67 -13.15 20.11
C GLU A 216 3.98 -12.00 19.15
N ARG A 217 5.23 -11.53 19.13
CA ARG A 217 5.67 -10.44 18.22
C ARG A 217 5.50 -10.81 16.75
N VAL A 218 5.89 -12.03 16.34
CA VAL A 218 5.73 -12.51 14.95
C VAL A 218 4.25 -12.61 14.60
N THR A 219 3.43 -13.24 15.45
CA THR A 219 1.98 -13.38 15.22
C THR A 219 1.31 -12.02 15.10
N LYS A 220 1.63 -11.07 16.00
CA LYS A 220 1.07 -9.72 15.97
C LYS A 220 1.45 -8.95 14.70
N ASN A 221 2.68 -9.09 14.23
CA ASN A 221 3.13 -8.46 12.99
C ASN A 221 2.44 -9.06 11.76
N LEU A 222 2.22 -10.38 11.74
CA LEU A 222 1.49 -11.03 10.67
C LEU A 222 0.02 -10.64 10.65
N ALA A 223 -0.62 -10.55 11.82
CA ALA A 223 -2.00 -10.10 11.97
C ALA A 223 -2.16 -8.67 11.43
N ARG A 224 -1.28 -7.74 11.85
CA ARG A 224 -1.25 -6.37 11.32
C ARG A 224 -1.02 -6.32 9.81
N SER A 225 -0.16 -7.18 9.28
CA SER A 225 0.09 -7.24 7.84
C SER A 225 -1.12 -7.76 7.07
N TYR A 226 -1.87 -8.71 7.62
CA TYR A 226 -3.12 -9.20 7.06
C TYR A 226 -4.17 -8.08 7.10
N ASP A 227 -4.42 -7.53 8.29
CA ASP A 227 -5.41 -6.46 8.54
C ASP A 227 -5.20 -5.28 7.60
N ARG A 228 -3.96 -4.79 7.46
CA ARG A 228 -3.63 -3.69 6.54
C ARG A 228 -3.98 -4.02 5.09
N LYS A 229 -3.66 -5.23 4.62
CA LYS A 229 -3.87 -5.60 3.21
C LYS A 229 -5.35 -5.77 2.88
N VAL A 230 -6.09 -6.51 3.70
CA VAL A 230 -7.52 -6.73 3.46
C VAL A 230 -8.32 -5.45 3.63
N ALA A 231 -7.91 -4.56 4.54
CA ALA A 231 -8.52 -3.24 4.69
C ALA A 231 -8.35 -2.37 3.44
N ILE A 232 -7.17 -2.38 2.82
CA ILE A 232 -6.96 -1.65 1.55
C ILE A 232 -7.82 -2.27 0.45
N ILE A 233 -7.79 -3.60 0.26
CA ILE A 233 -8.60 -4.26 -0.79
C ILE A 233 -10.08 -3.92 -0.61
N TYR A 234 -10.60 -4.03 0.61
CA TYR A 234 -11.99 -3.70 0.92
C TYR A 234 -12.34 -2.24 0.61
N ALA A 235 -11.52 -1.29 1.09
CA ALA A 235 -11.74 0.13 0.84
C ALA A 235 -11.69 0.47 -0.66
N VAL A 236 -10.87 -0.22 -1.44
CA VAL A 236 -10.84 -0.08 -2.91
C VAL A 236 -12.14 -0.54 -3.54
N LEU A 237 -12.71 -1.67 -3.11
CA LEU A 237 -14.00 -2.14 -3.63
C LEU A 237 -15.13 -1.14 -3.36
N VAL A 238 -15.18 -0.61 -2.14
CA VAL A 238 -16.18 0.41 -1.75
C VAL A 238 -15.96 1.70 -2.54
N ALA A 239 -14.73 2.20 -2.62
CA ALA A 239 -14.41 3.43 -3.35
C ALA A 239 -14.66 3.33 -4.86
N SER A 240 -14.56 2.13 -5.43
CA SER A 240 -14.88 1.85 -6.83
C SER A 240 -16.36 1.56 -7.10
N GLY A 241 -17.23 1.58 -6.09
CA GLY A 241 -18.65 1.28 -6.24
C GLY A 241 -18.95 -0.19 -6.59
N GLN A 242 -18.06 -1.12 -6.20
CA GLN A 242 -18.26 -2.56 -6.43
C GLN A 242 -19.05 -3.19 -5.27
N ASP A 243 -20.28 -2.72 -5.07
CA ASP A 243 -21.09 -3.02 -3.88
C ASP A 243 -21.24 -4.52 -3.60
N GLU A 244 -21.60 -5.31 -4.62
CA GLU A 244 -21.79 -6.76 -4.48
C GLU A 244 -20.48 -7.47 -4.08
N LEU A 245 -19.36 -7.11 -4.70
CA LEU A 245 -18.05 -7.66 -4.36
C LEU A 245 -17.58 -7.20 -2.98
N SER A 246 -17.93 -5.98 -2.56
CA SER A 246 -17.62 -5.49 -1.21
C SER A 246 -18.35 -6.31 -0.14
N VAL A 247 -19.62 -6.69 -0.36
CA VAL A 247 -20.35 -7.58 0.58
C VAL A 247 -19.66 -8.94 0.66
N GLN A 248 -19.36 -9.56 -0.48
CA GLN A 248 -18.64 -10.84 -0.52
C GLN A 248 -17.26 -10.76 0.14
N ALA A 249 -16.53 -9.67 -0.08
CA ALA A 249 -15.23 -9.43 0.54
C ALA A 249 -15.34 -9.30 2.06
N TRP A 250 -16.37 -8.61 2.57
CA TRP A 250 -16.62 -8.50 4.00
C TRP A 250 -16.81 -9.89 4.62
N ASP A 251 -17.72 -10.68 4.07
CA ASP A 251 -18.04 -12.02 4.56
C ASP A 251 -16.80 -12.91 4.56
N LEU A 252 -16.01 -12.87 3.48
CA LEU A 252 -14.77 -13.63 3.34
C LEU A 252 -13.70 -13.21 4.37
N ILE A 253 -13.55 -11.90 4.64
CA ILE A 253 -12.61 -11.42 5.66
C ILE A 253 -13.05 -11.90 7.05
N MET A 254 -14.34 -11.81 7.37
CA MET A 254 -14.87 -12.25 8.67
C MET A 254 -14.80 -13.77 8.84
N GLU A 255 -15.04 -14.55 7.79
CA GLU A 255 -14.87 -16.01 7.82
C GLU A 255 -13.43 -16.39 8.19
N HIS A 256 -12.45 -15.67 7.66
CA HIS A 256 -11.04 -15.92 7.96
C HIS A 256 -10.59 -15.38 9.32
N GLN A 257 -10.99 -14.16 9.67
CA GLN A 257 -10.61 -13.47 10.90
C GLN A 257 -11.64 -12.43 11.33
N ASP A 258 -12.70 -12.88 12.01
CA ASP A 258 -13.60 -11.97 12.73
C ASP A 258 -12.98 -11.51 14.06
N ARG A 259 -12.08 -10.52 13.99
CA ARG A 259 -11.50 -9.83 15.15
C ARG A 259 -11.94 -8.37 15.20
N PRO A 260 -12.15 -7.80 16.41
CA PRO A 260 -12.38 -6.37 16.59
C PRO A 260 -11.36 -5.49 15.86
N GLU A 261 -10.07 -5.83 15.91
CA GLU A 261 -9.03 -5.03 15.25
C GLU A 261 -9.10 -5.12 13.72
N THR A 262 -9.51 -6.26 13.17
CA THR A 262 -9.68 -6.44 11.72
C THR A 262 -10.84 -5.59 11.22
N ARG A 263 -11.99 -5.61 11.92
CA ARG A 263 -13.16 -4.74 11.61
C ARG A 263 -12.78 -3.26 11.63
N VAL A 264 -12.09 -2.82 12.70
CA VAL A 264 -11.62 -1.44 12.84
C VAL A 264 -10.60 -1.07 11.77
N ALA A 265 -9.68 -1.97 11.40
CA ALA A 265 -8.72 -1.71 10.34
C ALA A 265 -9.39 -1.53 8.97
N VAL A 266 -10.36 -2.40 8.66
CA VAL A 266 -11.14 -2.35 7.41
C VAL A 266 -11.91 -1.03 7.32
N LEU A 267 -12.75 -0.73 8.31
CA LEU A 267 -13.55 0.50 8.29
C LEU A 267 -12.71 1.77 8.44
N GLY A 268 -11.57 1.69 9.12
CA GLY A 268 -10.61 2.79 9.16
C GLY A 268 -10.02 3.12 7.79
N SER A 269 -9.91 2.14 6.88
CA SER A 269 -9.50 2.40 5.49
C SER A 269 -10.65 2.95 4.65
N VAL A 270 -11.88 2.47 4.84
CA VAL A 270 -13.08 3.03 4.20
C VAL A 270 -13.33 4.48 4.60
N MET A 271 -13.09 4.81 5.88
CA MET A 271 -13.12 6.19 6.37
C MET A 271 -12.11 7.07 5.64
N LYS A 272 -10.87 6.59 5.47
CA LYS A 272 -9.82 7.33 4.75
C LYS A 272 -10.11 7.48 3.26
N SER A 273 -10.87 6.56 2.65
CA SER A 273 -11.35 6.71 1.27
C SER A 273 -12.53 7.67 1.15
N GLY A 274 -13.11 8.13 2.26
CA GLY A 274 -14.30 8.98 2.27
C GLY A 274 -15.56 8.24 1.83
N SER A 275 -15.59 6.92 1.98
CA SER A 275 -16.64 6.06 1.41
C SER A 275 -17.45 5.32 2.49
N LEU A 276 -17.48 5.83 3.72
CA LEU A 276 -18.31 5.26 4.79
C LEU A 276 -19.79 5.35 4.43
N SER A 277 -20.54 4.33 4.85
CA SER A 277 -21.99 4.22 4.69
C SER A 277 -22.66 3.98 6.04
N GLU A 278 -23.96 4.24 6.12
CA GLU A 278 -24.76 3.95 7.32
C GLU A 278 -24.69 2.47 7.72
N SER A 279 -24.64 1.57 6.72
CA SER A 279 -24.52 0.12 6.93
C SER A 279 -23.24 -0.29 7.67
N ASP A 280 -22.21 0.56 7.66
CA ASP A 280 -20.95 0.30 8.36
C ASP A 280 -21.08 0.42 9.88
N LYS A 281 -22.14 1.07 10.40
CA LYS A 281 -22.44 1.08 11.85
C LYS A 281 -22.66 -0.34 12.37
N ALA A 282 -23.47 -1.14 11.67
CA ALA A 282 -23.77 -2.52 12.06
C ALA A 282 -22.51 -3.41 12.09
N LYS A 283 -21.53 -3.13 11.22
CA LYS A 283 -20.26 -3.87 11.17
C LYS A 283 -19.39 -3.66 12.43
N LEU A 284 -19.61 -2.57 13.16
CA LEU A 284 -18.93 -2.28 14.44
C LEU A 284 -19.69 -2.80 15.67
N GLU A 285 -20.87 -3.40 15.50
CA GLU A 285 -21.59 -3.98 16.63
C GLU A 285 -20.77 -5.05 17.33
N GLY A 286 -20.70 -4.95 18.67
CA GLY A 286 -19.92 -5.86 19.52
C GLY A 286 -18.41 -5.59 19.58
N VAL A 287 -17.89 -4.60 18.84
CA VAL A 287 -16.48 -4.18 18.95
C VAL A 287 -16.28 -3.45 20.30
N PRO A 288 -15.35 -3.89 21.17
CA PRO A 288 -15.12 -3.25 22.46
C PRO A 288 -14.70 -1.78 22.33
N VAL A 289 -15.24 -0.89 23.16
CA VAL A 289 -14.95 0.57 23.18
C VAL A 289 -13.45 0.89 23.33
N GLY A 290 -12.65 -0.02 23.92
CA GLY A 290 -11.20 0.12 24.04
C GLY A 290 -10.38 -0.29 22.81
N THR A 291 -11.01 -0.70 21.71
CA THR A 291 -10.31 -1.18 20.51
C THR A 291 -9.58 -0.01 19.84
N PRO A 292 -8.25 -0.07 19.64
CA PRO A 292 -7.50 1.04 19.07
C PRO A 292 -8.00 1.45 17.68
N GLY A 293 -8.36 2.72 17.52
CA GLY A 293 -8.85 3.28 16.25
C GLY A 293 -10.36 3.24 16.07
N LEU A 294 -11.13 2.68 17.01
CA LEU A 294 -12.59 2.64 16.94
C LEU A 294 -13.24 4.03 17.05
N MET A 295 -12.85 4.82 18.06
CA MET A 295 -13.48 6.11 18.37
C MET A 295 -13.54 7.06 17.16
N PRO A 296 -12.44 7.31 16.41
CA PRO A 296 -12.51 8.18 15.22
C PRO A 296 -13.50 7.70 14.15
N ILE A 297 -13.70 6.38 14.01
CA ILE A 297 -14.63 5.82 13.03
C ILE A 297 -16.08 6.02 13.50
N GLN A 298 -16.34 5.78 14.79
CA GLN A 298 -17.66 6.02 15.38
C GLN A 298 -18.05 7.49 15.31
N ASP A 299 -17.15 8.38 15.73
CA ASP A 299 -17.35 9.83 15.66
C ASP A 299 -17.69 10.29 14.23
N GLU A 300 -16.97 9.75 13.23
CA GLU A 300 -17.22 10.07 11.83
C GLU A 300 -18.54 9.49 11.31
N LEU A 301 -18.90 8.25 11.70
CA LEU A 301 -20.18 7.63 11.34
C LEU A 301 -21.37 8.39 11.97
N ASP A 302 -21.26 8.83 13.21
CA ASP A 302 -22.30 9.62 13.88
C ASP A 302 -22.41 11.04 13.32
N ARG A 303 -21.30 11.60 12.85
CA ARG A 303 -21.28 12.89 12.14
C ARG A 303 -21.93 12.81 10.77
N LEU A 304 -21.66 11.75 10.00
CA LEU A 304 -22.18 11.56 8.65
C LEU A 304 -23.64 11.08 8.64
N PHE A 305 -23.99 10.24 9.61
CA PHE A 305 -25.29 9.60 9.74
C PHE A 305 -25.78 9.81 11.18
N PRO A 306 -26.15 11.05 11.57
CA PRO A 306 -26.75 11.27 12.87
C PRO A 306 -27.95 10.35 12.99
N GLU A 307 -28.10 9.67 14.13
CA GLU A 307 -29.36 9.01 14.42
C GLU A 307 -30.44 10.05 14.19
N SER A 308 -31.38 9.74 13.30
CA SER A 308 -32.60 10.52 13.17
C SER A 308 -33.14 10.62 14.58
N THR A 309 -32.87 11.73 15.26
CA THR A 309 -33.67 12.11 16.41
C THR A 309 -35.02 12.19 15.77
N GLU A 310 -35.82 11.13 15.94
CA GLU A 310 -37.26 11.21 15.85
C GLU A 310 -37.55 12.58 16.43
N THR A 311 -37.98 13.48 15.56
CA THR A 311 -38.62 14.70 16.00
C THR A 311 -39.63 14.20 16.99
N ALA A 312 -39.29 14.32 18.27
CA ALA A 312 -40.25 14.31 19.33
C ALA A 312 -41.15 15.44 18.92
N GLU A 313 -42.19 15.11 18.13
CA GLU A 313 -43.30 15.99 17.90
C GLU A 313 -43.63 16.45 19.31
N PRO A 314 -43.57 17.76 19.59
CA PRO A 314 -44.06 18.23 20.86
C PRO A 314 -45.48 17.70 20.89
N VAL A 315 -45.74 16.75 21.80
CA VAL A 315 -47.07 16.23 22.08
C VAL A 315 -47.90 17.49 22.25
N GLN A 316 -48.69 17.82 21.23
CA GLN A 316 -49.66 18.89 21.31
C GLN A 316 -50.64 18.40 22.36
N GLN A 317 -50.37 18.77 23.61
CA GLN A 317 -51.36 18.74 24.67
C GLN A 317 -52.51 19.59 24.13
N GLY A 318 -53.61 18.91 23.85
CA GLY A 318 -54.80 19.52 23.29
C GLY A 318 -55.21 20.71 24.14
N GLU A 319 -55.22 21.88 23.51
CA GLU A 319 -56.16 22.92 23.86
C GLU A 319 -57.26 22.86 22.81
N ASP A 320 -58.41 22.32 23.25
CA ASP A 320 -59.73 22.59 22.70
C ASP A 320 -59.87 24.09 22.42
N ALA A 321 -60.04 24.47 21.16
CA ALA A 321 -60.71 25.73 20.80
C ALA A 321 -61.27 25.67 19.37
N SER A 322 -62.58 25.46 19.33
CA SER A 322 -63.56 26.11 18.44
C SER A 322 -63.39 26.02 16.93
N GLU A 323 -64.35 25.29 16.35
CA GLU A 323 -65.14 25.67 15.17
C GLU A 323 -65.00 27.15 14.76
N ASP A 324 -64.61 27.42 13.51
CA ASP A 324 -65.39 28.32 12.67
C ASP A 324 -65.09 28.18 11.17
N GLU A 325 -66.21 28.22 10.46
CA GLU A 325 -66.54 28.32 9.04
C GLU A 325 -65.60 29.01 8.03
N ALA A 326 -65.87 28.63 6.77
CA ALA A 326 -65.96 29.47 5.55
C ALA A 326 -64.82 29.37 4.50
N ALA A 327 -65.11 28.56 3.49
CA ALA A 327 -65.39 28.97 2.10
C ALA A 327 -64.37 29.80 1.28
N ALA A 328 -64.28 29.36 0.01
CA ALA A 328 -64.09 30.13 -1.23
C ALA A 328 -62.72 30.05 -1.94
N SER A 329 -62.77 29.30 -3.05
CA SER A 329 -62.51 29.76 -4.43
C SER A 329 -61.17 30.41 -4.82
N SER A 330 -60.48 29.77 -5.77
CA SER A 330 -60.03 30.30 -7.10
C SER A 330 -58.80 29.52 -7.55
N GLU A 331 -58.84 28.67 -8.58
CA GLU A 331 -58.75 28.99 -10.02
C GLU A 331 -57.69 30.07 -10.39
N GLY A 332 -56.77 29.71 -11.31
CA GLY A 332 -55.71 30.55 -11.87
C GLY A 332 -54.45 29.72 -12.15
N GLU A 333 -54.35 28.91 -13.21
CA GLU A 333 -54.19 29.26 -14.63
C GLU A 333 -52.74 29.63 -15.04
N ALA A 334 -52.30 28.99 -16.13
CA ALA A 334 -51.31 29.42 -17.14
C ALA A 334 -49.77 29.30 -16.90
N SER A 335 -49.22 28.32 -17.61
CA SER A 335 -48.29 28.50 -18.75
C SER A 335 -46.85 29.03 -18.57
N ALA A 336 -45.94 28.12 -18.93
CA ALA A 336 -45.00 28.22 -20.08
C ALA A 336 -43.55 28.72 -19.86
N PRO A 337 -42.63 28.30 -20.76
CA PRO A 337 -41.20 28.12 -20.50
C PRO A 337 -40.30 29.22 -21.11
N SER A 338 -39.05 29.29 -20.65
CA SER A 338 -37.90 29.91 -21.35
C SER A 338 -36.75 28.92 -21.17
N GLU A 339 -36.23 28.23 -22.19
CA GLU A 339 -35.43 28.68 -23.35
C GLU A 339 -34.18 29.52 -23.02
N ALA A 340 -33.08 29.07 -23.64
CA ALA A 340 -31.84 29.77 -24.00
C ALA A 340 -30.80 29.99 -22.89
N GLU A 341 -29.49 29.92 -23.10
CA GLU A 341 -28.61 29.55 -24.22
C GLU A 341 -27.16 29.64 -23.65
N SER A 342 -26.24 28.91 -24.28
CA SER A 342 -24.82 29.30 -24.47
C SER A 342 -23.84 29.40 -23.28
N ARG A 343 -22.89 28.46 -23.20
CA ARG A 343 -21.55 28.58 -23.82
C ARG A 343 -20.79 27.26 -23.79
#